data_AF-A0A1S1HPM0-F1
#
_entry.id   AF-A0A1S1HPM0-F1
#
_cell.length_a   1.000
_cell.length_b   1.000
_cell.length_c   1.000
_cell.angle_alpha   90.00
_cell.angle_beta   90.00
_cell.angle_gamma   90.00
#
_symmetry.space_group_name_H-M   'P 1'
#
loop_
_entity.id
_entity.type
_entity.pdbx_description
1 polymer ?
#
loop_
_entity_poly.entity_id
_entity_poly.type
_entity_poly.pdbx_seq_one_letter_code
_entity_poly.pdbx_strand_id
1 'polypeptide(L)'
;MIFSWPNRKKSNSLSKTLNYLGYKDEISIRFKYIGGSVIKRIIEQKSIREHSSLFIQSTLTQKKISEKEIIRYKTRELEYYLKNRYYDGEEQVNLNYITDDSKMKDLLESVTNSPWLHSSRVLNVKLKGTSTSFDKNLVLSIDLVNLIHSGLLKIDKISLKKISSKEPFDIEHASSGEQSIIMNILGISSLIKDNSLILIDEPEVCLHPEWQEKYIQLIIDVFKNQRKCHFIIATHSPQIIANLSEKNCFITSIENGICKNSKEYINQSADYQLATLFNAPGFKNEYLSRVSLSLLSKIMANKSIDNDDLNVMKTLLSVKENLSKDDPILSLIISLEEMVNYYA
;
A
#
# COMPACT_ATOMS: atom_id res chain seq x y z
N MET A 1 -8.36 1.83 8.79
CA MET A 1 -7.64 2.81 7.95
C MET A 1 -7.93 4.17 8.58
N ILE A 2 -7.04 4.95 9.19
CA ILE A 2 -5.57 5.09 9.11
C ILE A 2 -5.07 5.79 10.41
N PHE A 3 -3.80 5.55 10.77
CA PHE A 3 -2.90 6.28 11.67
C PHE A 3 -2.92 5.91 13.17
N SER A 4 -2.56 4.68 13.52
CA SER A 4 -1.75 4.53 14.75
C SER A 4 -0.31 4.89 14.38
N TRP A 5 0.06 6.15 14.62
CA TRP A 5 1.43 6.61 14.35
C TRP A 5 2.42 5.74 15.13
N PRO A 6 3.56 5.34 14.54
CA PRO A 6 4.55 4.54 15.24
C PRO A 6 4.93 5.23 16.54
N ASN A 7 4.97 4.45 17.61
CA ASN A 7 5.31 4.88 18.95
C ASN A 7 6.55 5.82 18.95
N ARG A 8 6.56 6.80 19.86
CA ARG A 8 7.47 7.97 19.99
C ARG A 8 8.99 7.72 19.93
N LYS A 9 9.45 6.50 19.71
CA LYS A 9 10.85 6.15 19.50
C LYS A 9 10.94 5.17 18.33
N LYS A 10 11.54 5.64 17.22
CA LYS A 10 12.05 4.89 16.04
C LYS A 10 11.18 4.96 14.78
N SER A 11 11.62 5.81 13.84
CA SER A 11 11.93 5.48 12.43
C SER A 11 11.64 6.67 11.52
N ASN A 12 12.69 7.29 10.99
CA ASN A 12 12.66 8.43 10.07
C ASN A 12 12.33 7.99 8.62
N SER A 13 11.37 7.07 8.49
CA SER A 13 11.12 6.27 7.29
C SER A 13 10.43 7.06 6.19
N LEU A 14 9.34 7.70 6.55
CA LEU A 14 8.59 8.61 5.69
C LEU A 14 9.47 9.79 5.25
N SER A 15 10.31 10.30 6.15
CA SER A 15 11.28 11.36 5.88
C SER A 15 12.25 10.97 4.76
N LYS A 16 12.76 9.73 4.79
CA LYS A 16 13.65 9.20 3.74
C LYS A 16 12.94 9.09 2.40
N THR A 17 11.72 8.53 2.39
CA THR A 17 10.90 8.42 1.18
C THR A 17 10.63 9.79 0.57
N LEU A 18 10.19 10.74 1.37
CA LEU A 18 9.90 12.10 0.91
C LEU A 18 11.17 12.75 0.36
N ASN A 19 12.28 12.72 1.10
CA ASN A 19 13.55 13.27 0.62
C ASN A 19 14.00 12.64 -0.69
N TYR A 20 13.83 11.33 -0.83
CA TYR A 20 14.18 10.60 -2.05
C TYR A 20 13.32 11.00 -3.25
N LEU A 21 12.03 11.22 -3.02
CA LEU A 21 11.07 11.75 -4.00
C LEU A 21 11.25 13.26 -4.24
N GLY A 22 12.25 13.91 -3.65
CA GLY A 22 12.49 15.35 -3.80
C GLY A 22 11.53 16.23 -2.99
N TYR A 23 10.87 15.67 -1.98
CA TYR A 23 10.02 16.38 -1.03
C TYR A 23 10.70 16.54 0.33
N LYS A 24 10.35 17.61 1.03
CA LYS A 24 10.71 17.81 2.43
C LYS A 24 9.94 16.80 3.28
N ASP A 25 10.50 16.50 4.44
CA ASP A 25 9.85 15.72 5.50
C ASP A 25 8.70 16.49 6.16
N GLU A 26 7.69 16.85 5.36
CA GLU A 26 6.51 17.59 5.77
C GLU A 26 5.32 17.18 4.89
N ILE A 27 4.27 16.61 5.50
CA ILE A 27 3.00 16.30 4.84
C ILE A 27 1.89 17.10 5.51
N SER A 28 1.10 17.82 4.71
CA SER A 28 -0.11 18.51 5.15
C SER A 28 -1.34 17.77 4.65
N ILE A 29 -2.15 17.25 5.56
CA ILE A 29 -3.41 16.55 5.26
C ILE A 29 -4.57 17.45 5.68
N ARG A 30 -5.46 17.74 4.76
CA ARG A 30 -6.74 18.40 5.02
C ARG A 30 -7.82 17.35 5.12
N PHE A 31 -8.60 17.39 6.18
CA PHE A 31 -9.81 16.59 6.37
C PHE A 31 -11.05 17.48 6.24
N LYS A 32 -12.10 16.96 5.62
CA LYS A 32 -13.44 17.54 5.55
C LYS A 32 -14.37 16.81 6.50
N TYR A 33 -15.11 17.57 7.32
CA TYR A 33 -16.07 17.08 8.28
C TYR A 33 -17.50 17.08 7.72
N ILE A 34 -18.13 15.91 7.68
CA ILE A 34 -19.40 15.66 6.98
C ILE A 34 -20.60 15.50 7.95
N GLY A 35 -20.38 15.66 9.27
CA GLY A 35 -21.31 15.20 10.30
C GLY A 35 -22.66 15.91 10.48
N GLY A 36 -23.17 16.66 9.50
CA GLY A 36 -24.53 17.21 9.55
C GLY A 36 -25.61 16.22 9.07
N SER A 37 -25.60 15.92 7.78
CA SER A 37 -26.59 15.07 7.10
C SER A 37 -26.49 13.59 7.49
N VAL A 38 -25.28 13.13 7.84
CA VAL A 38 -24.97 11.75 8.20
C VAL A 38 -25.56 11.34 9.55
N ILE A 39 -25.34 12.15 10.59
CA ILE A 39 -25.77 11.82 11.95
C ILE A 39 -27.30 11.79 11.99
N LYS A 40 -27.94 12.69 11.25
CA LYS A 40 -29.41 12.70 11.07
C LYS A 40 -29.91 11.40 10.43
N ARG A 41 -29.30 10.94 9.33
CA ARG A 41 -29.68 9.64 8.70
C ARG A 41 -29.45 8.45 9.62
N ILE A 42 -28.37 8.42 10.40
CA ILE A 42 -28.10 7.34 11.37
C ILE A 42 -29.18 7.30 12.45
N ILE A 43 -29.60 8.46 12.96
CA ILE A 43 -30.68 8.59 13.94
C ILE A 43 -32.02 8.17 13.32
N GLU A 44 -32.32 8.62 12.10
CA GLU A 44 -33.55 8.29 11.37
C GLU A 44 -33.62 6.80 10.98
N GLN A 45 -32.50 6.15 10.62
CA GLN A 45 -32.47 4.71 10.29
C GLN A 45 -32.57 3.81 11.53
N LYS A 46 -31.99 4.20 12.68
CA LYS A 46 -32.18 3.45 13.93
C LYS A 46 -33.57 3.68 14.54
N SER A 47 -34.16 4.86 14.41
CA SER A 47 -35.56 5.09 14.84
C SER A 47 -36.55 4.24 14.02
N ILE A 48 -36.25 3.96 12.75
CA ILE A 48 -37.02 3.00 11.93
C ILE A 48 -36.84 1.54 12.41
N ARG A 49 -35.72 1.18 13.05
CA ARG A 49 -35.53 -0.16 13.65
C ARG A 49 -36.17 -0.31 15.04
N GLU A 50 -36.36 0.76 15.79
CA GLU A 50 -36.98 0.72 17.13
C GLU A 50 -38.49 1.02 17.14
N HIS A 51 -39.05 1.51 16.03
CA HIS A 51 -40.50 1.69 15.88
C HIS A 51 -41.17 0.47 15.24
N SER A 52 -41.06 -0.67 15.91
CA SER A 52 -42.17 -1.61 15.98
C SER A 52 -42.34 -2.06 17.44
N SER A 53 -43.41 -1.54 18.04
CA SER A 53 -43.97 -1.82 19.37
C SER A 53 -43.45 -1.01 20.58
N LEU A 54 -44.42 -0.28 21.15
CA LEU A 54 -44.55 0.13 22.55
C LEU A 54 -43.89 1.44 23.01
N PHE A 55 -44.49 2.55 22.54
CA PHE A 55 -44.82 3.64 23.45
C PHE A 55 -46.16 3.30 24.12
N ILE A 56 -46.16 3.16 25.45
CA ILE A 56 -47.15 3.64 26.43
C ILE A 56 -46.78 3.01 27.78
N GLN A 57 -46.84 3.81 28.85
CA GLN A 57 -46.63 3.49 30.27
C GLN A 57 -45.19 3.29 30.77
N SER A 58 -44.57 4.38 31.22
CA SER A 58 -44.56 4.68 32.67
C SER A 58 -43.71 5.91 32.95
N THR A 59 -44.41 6.98 33.32
CA THR A 59 -43.86 8.12 34.05
C THR A 59 -43.41 7.64 35.44
N LEU A 60 -42.35 8.26 35.97
CA LEU A 60 -41.98 8.30 37.40
C LEU A 60 -41.51 6.97 38.03
N THR A 61 -40.20 6.83 38.22
CA THR A 61 -39.60 6.45 39.53
C THR A 61 -38.07 6.50 39.43
N GLN A 62 -37.43 7.00 40.48
CA GLN A 62 -35.97 7.07 40.65
C GLN A 62 -35.32 5.71 40.35
N LYS A 63 -34.60 5.59 39.22
CA LYS A 63 -33.79 4.40 38.90
C LYS A 63 -32.60 4.80 38.04
N LYS A 64 -31.45 4.14 38.29
CA LYS A 64 -30.22 4.22 37.49
C LYS A 64 -30.57 4.34 36.01
N ILE A 65 -30.24 5.49 35.42
CA ILE A 65 -30.44 5.75 34.01
C ILE A 65 -29.70 4.66 33.25
N SER A 66 -30.43 3.85 32.50
CA SER A 66 -29.86 2.79 31.68
C SER A 66 -29.04 3.42 30.54
N GLU A 67 -27.99 2.74 30.05
CA GLU A 67 -27.18 3.29 28.95
C GLU A 67 -28.02 3.66 27.72
N LYS A 68 -29.14 2.94 27.49
CA LYS A 68 -30.13 3.25 26.46
C LYS A 68 -30.79 4.61 26.65
N GLU A 69 -31.10 5.01 27.88
CA GLU A 69 -31.71 6.32 28.17
C GLU A 69 -30.71 7.46 28.04
N ILE A 70 -29.43 7.24 28.38
CA ILE A 70 -28.35 8.20 28.14
C ILE A 70 -28.16 8.41 26.63
N ILE A 71 -28.12 7.32 25.86
CA ILE A 71 -28.03 7.36 24.40
C ILE A 71 -29.22 8.15 23.86
N ARG A 72 -30.46 7.84 24.28
CA ARG A 72 -31.67 8.53 23.82
C ARG A 72 -31.69 10.03 24.17
N TYR A 73 -31.18 10.41 25.33
CA TYR A 73 -31.06 11.81 25.74
C TYR A 73 -30.00 12.55 24.90
N LYS A 74 -28.79 11.98 24.75
CA LYS A 74 -27.73 12.55 23.91
C LYS A 74 -28.14 12.63 22.43
N THR A 75 -28.92 11.65 21.94
CA THR A 75 -29.52 11.68 20.60
C THR A 75 -30.46 12.89 20.43
N ARG A 76 -31.32 13.18 21.41
CA ARG A 76 -32.21 14.36 21.38
C ARG A 76 -31.44 15.68 21.44
N GLU A 77 -30.38 15.74 22.23
CA GLU A 77 -29.50 16.93 22.32
C GLU A 77 -28.79 17.19 20.98
N LEU A 78 -28.31 16.12 20.32
CA LEU A 78 -27.74 16.18 18.98
C LEU A 78 -28.78 16.51 17.90
N GLU A 79 -29.99 15.94 17.95
CA GLU A 79 -31.10 16.31 17.05
C GLU A 79 -31.40 17.82 17.13
N TYR A 80 -31.46 18.37 18.35
CA TYR A 80 -31.67 19.81 18.57
C TYR A 80 -30.49 20.64 18.03
N TYR A 81 -29.26 20.20 18.27
CA TYR A 81 -28.06 20.89 17.78
C TYR A 81 -27.94 20.88 16.24
N LEU A 82 -28.33 19.77 15.61
CA LEU A 82 -28.27 19.56 14.16
C LEU A 82 -29.38 20.29 13.41
N LYS A 83 -30.57 20.45 14.01
CA LYS A 83 -31.71 21.16 13.39
C LYS A 83 -31.40 22.63 13.06
N ASN A 84 -30.42 23.22 13.74
CA ASN A 84 -30.06 24.63 13.63
C ASN A 84 -28.88 24.94 12.66
N ARG A 85 -28.30 23.95 11.94
CA ARG A 85 -27.09 24.18 11.08
C ARG A 85 -27.06 23.40 9.74
N TYR A 86 -28.19 23.32 9.06
CA TYR A 86 -28.40 22.52 7.84
C TYR A 86 -27.39 22.77 6.69
N TYR A 87 -26.98 21.68 6.02
CA TYR A 87 -26.65 21.64 4.60
C TYR A 87 -26.91 20.24 4.01
N ASP A 88 -27.39 20.21 2.78
CA ASP A 88 -27.87 19.04 2.04
C ASP A 88 -26.70 18.32 1.34
N GLY A 89 -26.66 16.98 1.38
CA GLY A 89 -25.57 16.22 0.73
C GLY A 89 -25.67 14.70 0.89
N GLU A 90 -25.63 13.98 -0.24
CA GLU A 90 -25.78 12.53 -0.41
C GLU A 90 -24.51 11.70 -0.08
N GLU A 91 -23.80 11.97 1.00
CA GLU A 91 -22.57 11.22 1.29
C GLU A 91 -22.80 9.97 2.17
N GLN A 92 -22.26 8.82 1.74
CA GLN A 92 -22.30 7.53 2.44
C GLN A 92 -21.27 7.46 3.59
N VAL A 93 -21.62 6.68 4.62
CA VAL A 93 -20.95 6.60 5.92
C VAL A 93 -20.58 5.14 6.17
N ASN A 94 -19.45 4.89 6.82
CA ASN A 94 -19.04 3.54 7.12
C ASN A 94 -19.86 2.97 8.30
N LEU A 95 -21.03 2.43 8.00
CA LEU A 95 -21.94 1.82 8.98
C LEU A 95 -21.31 0.64 9.72
N ASN A 96 -20.25 0.02 9.17
CA ASN A 96 -19.53 -1.08 9.81
C ASN A 96 -18.70 -0.65 11.03
N TYR A 97 -18.44 0.65 11.23
CA TYR A 97 -17.79 1.12 12.47
C TYR A 97 -18.75 1.10 13.67
N ILE A 98 -20.05 1.25 13.39
CA ILE A 98 -21.11 1.31 14.38
C ILE A 98 -21.65 -0.11 14.60
N THR A 99 -20.79 -0.98 15.15
CA THR A 99 -21.11 -2.39 15.37
C THR A 99 -22.06 -2.60 16.55
N ASP A 100 -22.04 -1.68 17.51
CA ASP A 100 -22.72 -1.80 18.80
C ASP A 100 -23.07 -0.41 19.37
N ASP A 101 -23.87 -0.43 20.43
CA ASP A 101 -24.34 0.80 21.09
C ASP A 101 -23.23 1.54 21.84
N SER A 102 -22.14 0.87 22.24
CA SER A 102 -20.99 1.50 22.89
C SER A 102 -20.24 2.38 21.91
N LYS A 103 -19.88 1.88 20.72
CA LYS A 103 -19.22 2.68 19.69
C LYS A 103 -20.10 3.80 19.16
N MET A 104 -21.41 3.59 19.13
CA MET A 104 -22.34 4.67 18.83
C MET A 104 -22.28 5.76 19.89
N LYS A 105 -22.32 5.40 21.18
CA LYS A 105 -22.18 6.35 22.30
C LYS A 105 -20.86 7.10 22.22
N ASP A 106 -19.75 6.41 21.96
CA ASP A 106 -18.43 7.01 21.79
C ASP A 106 -18.39 7.99 20.62
N LEU A 107 -19.03 7.65 19.51
CA LEU A 107 -19.14 8.52 18.34
C LEU A 107 -19.97 9.78 18.65
N LEU A 108 -21.14 9.61 19.25
CA LEU A 108 -22.01 10.73 19.64
C LEU A 108 -21.29 11.66 20.63
N GLU A 109 -20.56 11.08 21.59
CA GLU A 109 -19.74 11.82 22.54
C GLU A 109 -18.60 12.57 21.84
N SER A 110 -17.92 11.93 20.88
CA SER A 110 -16.85 12.54 20.10
C SER A 110 -17.34 13.75 19.27
N VAL A 111 -18.54 13.63 18.70
CA VAL A 111 -19.21 14.69 17.94
C VAL A 111 -19.59 15.87 18.84
N THR A 112 -20.10 15.60 20.04
CA THR A 112 -20.49 16.62 21.02
C THR A 112 -19.26 17.31 21.64
N ASN A 113 -18.20 16.56 21.92
CA ASN A 113 -16.95 17.07 22.49
C ASN A 113 -16.12 17.91 21.52
N SER A 114 -16.45 17.87 20.22
CA SER A 114 -15.78 18.67 19.18
C SER A 114 -16.70 19.68 18.48
N PRO A 115 -17.34 20.65 19.18
CA PRO A 115 -18.28 21.61 18.58
C PRO A 115 -17.65 22.42 17.44
N TRP A 116 -16.36 22.72 17.58
CA TRP A 116 -15.59 23.53 16.63
C TRP A 116 -15.50 22.90 15.24
N LEU A 117 -15.58 21.57 15.10
CA LEU A 117 -15.54 20.87 13.82
C LEU A 117 -16.81 21.11 13.00
N HIS A 118 -17.95 21.24 13.68
CA HIS A 118 -19.23 21.57 13.03
C HIS A 118 -19.20 22.96 12.40
N SER A 119 -18.48 23.90 13.03
CA SER A 119 -18.31 25.26 12.53
C SER A 119 -17.22 25.36 11.46
N SER A 120 -16.03 24.78 11.68
CA SER A 120 -14.94 24.95 10.71
C SER A 120 -15.04 24.04 9.50
N ARG A 121 -15.73 22.89 9.60
CA ARG A 121 -15.88 21.85 8.57
C ARG A 121 -14.59 21.28 7.99
N VAL A 122 -13.45 21.82 8.38
CA VAL A 122 -12.11 21.47 7.91
C VAL A 122 -11.20 21.30 9.11
N LEU A 123 -10.34 20.29 9.03
CA LEU A 123 -9.24 20.03 9.96
C LEU A 123 -7.96 19.83 9.16
N ASN A 124 -6.96 20.68 9.36
CA ASN A 124 -5.64 20.48 8.77
C ASN A 124 -4.70 19.84 9.80
N VAL A 125 -3.98 18.82 9.34
CA VAL A 125 -2.98 18.07 10.09
C VAL A 125 -1.65 18.20 9.35
N LYS A 126 -0.62 18.67 10.04
CA LYS A 126 0.75 18.70 9.51
C LYS A 126 1.59 17.66 10.22
N LEU A 127 2.23 16.82 9.44
CA LEU A 127 3.15 15.78 9.85
C LEU A 127 4.56 16.25 9.49
N LYS A 128 5.46 16.34 10.46
CA LYS A 128 6.86 16.72 10.23
C LYS A 128 7.79 15.78 11.01
N GLY A 129 8.48 14.88 10.33
CA GLY A 129 9.20 13.79 10.97
C GLY A 129 8.27 12.99 11.88
N THR A 130 8.57 12.95 13.19
CA THR A 130 7.72 12.27 14.18
C THR A 130 6.70 13.17 14.87
N SER A 131 6.63 14.47 14.52
CA SER A 131 5.68 15.39 15.13
C SER A 131 4.42 15.56 14.29
N THR A 132 3.29 15.59 14.99
CA THR A 132 1.97 15.89 14.44
C THR A 132 1.52 17.22 15.04
N SER A 133 1.20 18.19 14.18
CA SER A 133 0.62 19.47 14.57
C SER A 133 -0.71 19.69 13.87
N PHE A 134 -1.62 20.39 14.54
CA PHE A 134 -2.93 20.74 14.02
C PHE A 134 -2.98 22.26 13.84
N ASP A 135 -3.77 22.76 12.89
CA ASP A 135 -3.90 24.21 12.63
C ASP A 135 -4.50 24.99 13.80
N LYS A 136 -5.07 24.30 14.78
CA LYS A 136 -5.53 24.86 16.05
C LYS A 136 -4.69 24.22 17.17
N ASN A 137 -4.66 24.81 18.37
CA ASN A 137 -4.06 24.23 19.59
C ASN A 137 -4.81 22.96 20.06
N LEU A 138 -5.10 22.07 19.13
CA LEU A 138 -5.77 20.81 19.33
C LEU A 138 -4.71 19.76 19.61
N VAL A 139 -5.00 18.95 20.61
CA VAL A 139 -4.27 17.72 20.86
C VAL A 139 -4.98 16.62 20.09
N LEU A 140 -4.24 15.64 19.59
CA LEU A 140 -4.84 14.41 19.05
C LEU A 140 -5.64 13.75 20.17
N SER A 141 -6.97 13.85 20.11
CA SER A 141 -7.88 13.25 21.08
C SER A 141 -8.48 11.96 20.54
N ILE A 142 -9.01 11.14 21.45
CA ILE A 142 -9.77 9.94 21.09
C ILE A 142 -10.98 10.31 20.21
N ASP A 143 -11.55 11.51 20.39
CA ASP A 143 -12.68 12.00 19.61
C ASP A 143 -12.32 12.13 18.13
N LEU A 144 -11.15 12.71 17.82
CA LEU A 144 -10.68 12.85 16.44
C LEU A 144 -10.48 11.49 15.77
N VAL A 145 -9.94 10.52 16.51
CA VAL A 145 -9.74 9.15 16.03
C VAL A 145 -11.08 8.49 15.71
N ASN A 146 -12.07 8.63 16.60
CA ASN A 146 -13.42 8.11 16.40
C ASN A 146 -14.14 8.74 15.21
N LEU A 147 -13.96 10.04 14.99
CA LEU A 147 -14.53 10.77 13.86
C LEU A 147 -13.91 10.36 12.53
N ILE A 148 -12.59 10.09 12.50
CA ILE A 148 -11.92 9.54 11.31
C ILE A 148 -12.43 8.12 11.03
N HIS A 149 -12.47 7.25 12.05
CA HIS A 149 -12.90 5.86 11.87
C HIS A 149 -14.36 5.70 11.44
N SER A 150 -15.25 6.56 11.93
CA SER A 150 -16.64 6.58 11.49
C SER A 150 -16.83 7.10 10.06
N GLY A 151 -15.79 7.68 9.46
CA GLY A 151 -15.86 8.32 8.15
C GLY A 151 -16.51 9.70 8.18
N LEU A 152 -16.71 10.29 9.37
CA LEU A 152 -17.20 11.66 9.52
C LEU A 152 -16.13 12.71 9.20
N LEU A 153 -14.85 12.35 9.37
CA LEU A 153 -13.70 13.10 8.86
C LEU A 153 -13.10 12.33 7.68
N LYS A 154 -13.29 12.84 6.46
CA LYS A 154 -12.68 12.29 5.24
C LYS A 154 -11.47 13.11 4.84
N ILE A 155 -10.46 12.46 4.26
CA ILE A 155 -9.34 13.16 3.64
C ILE A 155 -9.89 13.93 2.43
N ASP A 156 -9.63 15.23 2.39
CA ASP A 156 -10.01 16.16 1.33
C ASP A 156 -8.83 16.42 0.40
N LYS A 157 -7.64 16.68 0.98
CA LYS A 157 -6.43 17.01 0.22
C LYS A 157 -5.17 16.58 0.97
N ILE A 158 -4.15 16.13 0.24
CA ILE A 158 -2.82 15.84 0.79
C ILE A 158 -1.80 16.69 0.03
N SER A 159 -1.06 17.53 0.74
CA SER A 159 -0.05 18.41 0.15
C SER A 159 1.33 18.11 0.73
N LEU A 160 2.32 18.05 -0.15
CA LEU A 160 3.73 17.88 0.14
C LEU A 160 4.48 19.18 -0.12
N LYS A 161 5.74 19.28 0.27
CA LYS A 161 6.57 20.45 -0.04
C LYS A 161 7.81 20.02 -0.80
N LYS A 162 7.98 20.40 -2.06
CA LYS A 162 9.20 20.05 -2.82
C LYS A 162 10.43 20.67 -2.14
N ILE A 163 11.59 20.02 -2.21
CA ILE A 163 12.85 20.56 -1.68
C ILE A 163 13.24 21.82 -2.46
N SER A 164 13.05 21.76 -3.79
CA SER A 164 13.36 22.84 -4.74
C SER A 164 12.40 24.03 -4.71
N SER A 165 11.21 23.88 -4.11
CA SER A 165 10.18 24.93 -4.07
C SER A 165 9.78 25.29 -2.64
N LYS A 166 9.33 26.54 -2.45
CA LYS A 166 8.71 26.96 -1.19
C LYS A 166 7.21 26.67 -1.17
N GLU A 167 6.60 26.43 -2.32
CA GLU A 167 5.16 26.23 -2.44
C GLU A 167 4.73 24.80 -2.11
N PRO A 168 3.56 24.63 -1.47
CA PRO A 168 2.96 23.33 -1.27
C PRO A 168 2.54 22.73 -2.62
N PHE A 169 2.85 21.46 -2.80
CA PHE A 169 2.53 20.66 -3.97
C PHE A 169 1.42 19.68 -3.61
N ASP A 170 0.29 19.74 -4.32
CA ASP A 170 -0.79 18.78 -4.12
C ASP A 170 -0.37 17.40 -4.64
N ILE A 171 -0.64 16.35 -3.88
CA ILE A 171 -0.36 14.98 -4.32
C ILE A 171 -1.15 14.65 -5.59
N GLU A 172 -2.32 15.25 -5.80
CA GLU A 172 -3.14 15.09 -7.00
C GLU A 172 -2.41 15.53 -8.28
N HIS A 173 -1.42 16.42 -8.17
CA HIS A 173 -0.58 16.85 -9.28
C HIS A 173 0.73 16.06 -9.40
N ALA A 174 1.00 15.14 -8.48
CA ALA A 174 2.12 14.20 -8.59
C ALA A 174 1.90 13.23 -9.75
N SER A 175 2.98 12.66 -10.27
CA SER A 175 2.85 11.57 -11.24
C SER A 175 2.14 10.36 -10.59
N SER A 176 1.40 9.57 -11.37
CA SER A 176 0.70 8.39 -10.85
C SER A 176 1.63 7.42 -10.11
N GLY A 177 2.88 7.29 -10.56
CA GLY A 177 3.91 6.49 -9.87
C GLY A 177 4.29 7.06 -8.51
N GLU A 178 4.51 8.38 -8.40
CA GLU A 178 4.78 9.04 -7.11
C GLU A 178 3.59 8.87 -6.15
N GLN A 179 2.36 9.08 -6.64
CA GLN A 179 1.13 8.87 -5.87
C GLN A 179 1.07 7.44 -5.33
N SER A 180 1.29 6.43 -6.18
CA SER A 180 1.27 5.02 -5.81
C SER A 180 2.28 4.71 -4.70
N ILE A 181 3.53 5.18 -4.84
CA ILE A 181 4.58 4.97 -3.82
C ILE A 181 4.20 5.61 -2.49
N ILE A 182 3.78 6.88 -2.50
CA ILE A 182 3.45 7.62 -1.28
C ILE A 182 2.26 6.95 -0.59
N MET A 183 1.22 6.59 -1.34
CA MET A 183 0.03 5.95 -0.79
C MET A 183 0.31 4.56 -0.23
N ASN A 184 1.12 3.75 -0.90
CA ASN A 184 1.56 2.45 -0.39
C ASN A 184 2.33 2.58 0.93
N ILE A 185 3.30 3.50 0.98
CA ILE A 185 4.12 3.70 2.19
C ILE A 185 3.29 4.26 3.33
N LEU A 186 2.41 5.24 3.09
CA LEU A 186 1.50 5.77 4.10
C LEU A 186 0.52 4.70 4.60
N GLY A 187 -0.04 3.91 3.68
CA GLY A 187 -0.94 2.81 3.98
C GLY A 187 -0.29 1.79 4.92
N ILE A 188 0.88 1.26 4.53
CA ILE A 188 1.64 0.30 5.35
C ILE A 188 2.05 0.94 6.68
N SER A 189 2.63 2.14 6.66
CA SER A 189 3.10 2.84 7.87
C SER A 189 2.00 3.06 8.91
N SER A 190 0.75 3.19 8.45
CA SER A 190 -0.38 3.45 9.32
C SER A 190 -0.88 2.23 10.10
N LEU A 191 -0.52 1.02 9.66
CA LEU A 191 -1.00 -0.25 10.20
C LEU A 191 0.14 -1.13 10.75
N ILE A 192 1.36 -0.98 10.23
CA ILE A 192 2.47 -1.86 10.56
C ILE A 192 2.86 -1.78 12.04
N LYS A 193 3.07 -2.95 12.64
CA LYS A 193 3.56 -3.15 14.01
C LYS A 193 4.62 -4.24 14.01
N ASP A 194 5.35 -4.41 15.12
CA ASP A 194 6.24 -5.57 15.26
C ASP A 194 5.47 -6.89 15.07
N ASN A 195 6.10 -7.87 14.42
CA ASN A 195 5.50 -9.15 14.03
C ASN A 195 4.38 -9.06 12.98
N SER A 196 4.43 -8.09 12.06
CA SER A 196 3.44 -7.98 10.97
C SER A 196 3.84 -8.82 9.75
N LEU A 197 2.83 -9.40 9.09
CA LEU A 197 2.93 -9.92 7.73
C LEU A 197 2.33 -8.88 6.77
N ILE A 198 3.12 -8.43 5.80
CA ILE A 198 2.72 -7.47 4.78
C ILE A 198 2.69 -8.21 3.45
N LEU A 199 1.54 -8.16 2.78
CA LEU A 199 1.34 -8.73 1.45
C LEU A 199 1.15 -7.57 0.48
N ILE A 200 1.92 -7.55 -0.60
CA ILE A 200 1.84 -6.53 -1.64
C ILE A 200 1.70 -7.26 -2.97
N ASP A 201 0.70 -6.86 -3.75
CA ASP A 201 0.42 -7.43 -5.05
C ASP A 201 0.69 -6.38 -6.13
N GLU A 202 1.42 -6.79 -7.18
CA GLU A 202 1.80 -5.99 -8.35
C GLU A 202 2.22 -4.54 -8.03
N PRO A 203 3.22 -4.31 -7.16
CA PRO A 203 3.64 -2.95 -6.81
C PRO A 203 4.17 -2.13 -8.00
N GLU A 204 4.54 -2.79 -9.11
CA GLU A 204 4.97 -2.17 -10.35
C GLU A 204 3.88 -1.39 -11.09
N VAL A 205 2.60 -1.61 -10.75
CA VAL A 205 1.48 -0.94 -11.43
C VAL A 205 1.62 0.58 -11.27
N CYS A 206 1.65 1.28 -12.41
CA CYS A 206 1.91 2.72 -12.54
C CYS A 206 3.34 3.19 -12.21
N LEU A 207 4.29 2.30 -11.91
CA LEU A 207 5.69 2.68 -11.66
C LEU A 207 6.50 2.71 -12.95
N HIS A 208 7.25 3.81 -13.16
CA HIS A 208 8.32 3.84 -14.16
C HIS A 208 9.38 2.78 -13.83
N PRO A 209 10.07 2.16 -14.81
CA PRO A 209 11.08 1.12 -14.57
C PRO A 209 12.12 1.49 -13.50
N GLU A 210 12.60 2.74 -13.52
CA GLU A 210 13.53 3.24 -12.50
C GLU A 210 12.96 3.11 -11.07
N TRP A 211 11.66 3.36 -10.88
CA TRP A 211 11.00 3.22 -9.58
C TRP A 211 10.82 1.75 -9.18
N GLN A 212 10.62 0.85 -10.15
CA GLN A 212 10.51 -0.58 -9.89
C GLN A 212 11.83 -1.13 -9.30
N GLU A 213 12.97 -0.75 -9.87
CA GLU A 213 14.30 -1.12 -9.35
C GLU A 213 14.56 -0.59 -7.92
N LYS A 214 13.95 0.54 -7.57
CA LYS A 214 14.16 1.21 -6.28
C LYS A 214 13.17 0.77 -5.20
N TYR A 215 12.06 0.13 -5.59
CA TYR A 215 10.91 -0.12 -4.73
C TYR A 215 11.27 -0.92 -3.48
N ILE A 216 11.98 -2.04 -3.65
CA ILE A 216 12.29 -2.95 -2.54
C ILE A 216 13.26 -2.30 -1.54
N GLN A 217 14.29 -1.62 -2.04
CA GLN A 217 15.22 -0.88 -1.19
C GLN A 217 14.48 0.20 -0.40
N LEU A 218 13.54 0.91 -1.03
CA LEU A 218 12.70 1.90 -0.36
C LEU A 218 11.90 1.27 0.78
N ILE A 219 11.21 0.15 0.55
CA ILE A 219 10.46 -0.58 1.58
C ILE A 219 11.37 -1.01 2.74
N ILE A 220 12.52 -1.60 2.44
CA ILE A 220 13.51 -2.01 3.46
C ILE A 220 13.93 -0.80 4.28
N ASP A 221 14.31 0.30 3.63
CA ASP A 221 14.87 1.45 4.31
C ASP A 221 13.86 2.20 5.18
N VAL A 222 12.59 2.17 4.75
CA VAL A 222 11.42 2.70 5.47
C VAL A 222 11.10 1.82 6.69
N PHE A 223 11.04 0.50 6.52
CA PHE A 223 10.52 -0.39 7.57
C PHE A 223 11.59 -1.17 8.35
N LYS A 224 12.89 -0.88 8.16
CA LYS A 224 13.99 -1.58 8.85
C LYS A 224 13.97 -1.54 10.38
N ASN A 225 13.25 -0.58 10.97
CA ASN A 225 13.18 -0.43 12.42
C ASN A 225 12.06 -1.27 13.06
N GLN A 226 11.13 -1.79 12.24
CA GLN A 226 10.05 -2.65 12.65
C GLN A 226 10.58 -4.08 12.79
N ARG A 227 10.35 -4.69 13.95
CA ARG A 227 10.97 -5.98 14.28
C ARG A 227 10.08 -7.12 13.83
N LYS A 228 10.72 -8.18 13.33
CA LYS A 228 10.06 -9.45 12.97
C LYS A 228 8.92 -9.27 11.94
N CYS A 229 9.01 -8.26 11.08
CA CYS A 229 8.07 -8.10 9.98
C CYS A 229 8.52 -8.92 8.78
N HIS A 230 7.56 -9.49 8.06
CA HIS A 230 7.79 -10.22 6.82
C HIS A 230 7.02 -9.52 5.70
N PHE A 231 7.70 -9.27 4.58
CA PHE A 231 7.11 -8.71 3.36
C PHE A 231 7.07 -9.81 2.30
N ILE A 232 5.88 -10.12 1.79
CA ILE A 232 5.68 -11.00 0.64
C ILE A 232 5.16 -10.13 -0.48
N ILE A 233 5.85 -10.17 -1.62
CA ILE A 233 5.57 -9.31 -2.76
C ILE A 233 5.38 -10.22 -3.97
N ALA A 234 4.20 -10.18 -4.57
CA ALA A 234 3.93 -10.78 -5.86
C ALA A 234 4.20 -9.74 -6.96
N THR A 235 4.92 -10.13 -8.00
CA THR A 235 5.30 -9.23 -9.10
C THR A 235 5.52 -10.00 -10.39
N HIS A 236 5.16 -9.37 -11.49
CA HIS A 236 5.48 -9.78 -12.86
C HIS A 236 6.65 -8.96 -13.43
N SER A 237 7.22 -8.03 -12.66
CA SER A 237 8.28 -7.15 -13.13
C SER A 237 9.68 -7.73 -12.86
N PRO A 238 10.50 -7.99 -13.90
CA PRO A 238 11.92 -8.29 -13.70
C PRO A 238 12.66 -7.11 -13.04
N GLN A 239 12.27 -5.88 -13.32
CA GLN A 239 12.97 -4.70 -12.78
C GLN A 239 12.96 -4.65 -11.25
N ILE A 240 11.91 -5.16 -10.61
CA ILE A 240 11.84 -5.28 -9.15
C ILE A 240 12.90 -6.27 -8.61
N ILE A 241 13.17 -7.34 -9.35
CA ILE A 241 14.14 -8.38 -8.98
C ILE A 241 15.58 -7.90 -9.17
N ALA A 242 15.83 -7.06 -10.19
CA ALA A 242 17.16 -6.61 -10.58
C ALA A 242 17.99 -5.99 -9.45
N ASN A 243 17.34 -5.34 -8.48
CA ASN A 243 18.03 -4.62 -7.40
C ASN A 243 17.57 -5.05 -6.00
N LEU A 244 17.22 -6.33 -5.84
CA LEU A 244 16.96 -6.93 -4.53
C LEU A 244 18.20 -6.86 -3.62
N SER A 245 17.97 -6.88 -2.30
CA SER A 245 19.09 -7.02 -1.36
C SER A 245 19.61 -8.45 -1.39
N GLU A 246 20.93 -8.64 -1.22
CA GLU A 246 21.52 -9.98 -1.01
C GLU A 246 21.08 -10.62 0.30
N LYS A 247 20.68 -9.81 1.29
CA LYS A 247 20.35 -10.26 2.64
C LYS A 247 18.85 -10.29 2.84
N ASN A 248 18.36 -11.42 3.37
CA ASN A 248 16.95 -11.61 3.73
C ASN A 248 15.95 -11.37 2.58
N CYS A 249 16.38 -11.56 1.33
CA CYS A 249 15.48 -11.59 0.18
C CYS A 249 15.54 -12.97 -0.48
N PHE A 250 14.37 -13.47 -0.85
CA PHE A 250 14.20 -14.76 -1.47
C PHE A 250 13.20 -14.61 -2.62
N ILE A 251 13.44 -15.35 -3.69
CA ILE A 251 12.59 -15.37 -4.89
C ILE A 251 11.97 -16.75 -4.95
N THR A 252 10.65 -16.82 -5.07
CA THR A 252 9.94 -18.09 -5.24
C THR A 252 9.15 -18.02 -6.53
N SER A 253 9.36 -18.98 -7.43
CA SER A 253 8.48 -19.13 -8.59
C SER A 253 7.21 -19.83 -8.14
N ILE A 254 6.06 -19.25 -8.52
CA ILE A 254 4.74 -19.80 -8.18
C ILE A 254 4.51 -21.16 -8.88
N GLU A 255 5.09 -21.35 -10.07
CA GLU A 255 4.88 -22.55 -10.90
C GLU A 255 5.48 -23.81 -10.27
N ASN A 256 6.67 -23.71 -9.68
CA ASN A 256 7.41 -24.85 -9.15
C ASN A 256 7.59 -24.81 -7.62
N GLY A 257 7.21 -23.72 -6.96
CA GLY A 257 7.35 -23.54 -5.51
C GLY A 257 8.79 -23.50 -5.02
N ILE A 258 9.78 -23.39 -5.91
CA ILE A 258 11.19 -23.41 -5.56
C ILE A 258 11.59 -22.03 -5.05
N CYS A 259 12.01 -21.98 -3.78
CA CYS A 259 12.54 -20.79 -3.14
C CYS A 259 14.06 -20.72 -3.33
N LYS A 260 14.54 -19.60 -3.86
CA LYS A 260 15.95 -19.33 -4.15
C LYS A 260 16.39 -18.05 -3.45
N ASN A 261 17.66 -17.99 -3.07
CA ASN A 261 18.24 -16.76 -2.53
C ASN A 261 18.42 -15.73 -3.66
N SER A 262 18.17 -14.45 -3.37
CA SER A 262 18.27 -13.37 -4.37
C SER A 262 19.68 -13.17 -4.93
N LYS A 263 20.74 -13.57 -4.22
CA LYS A 263 22.14 -13.27 -4.55
C LYS A 263 22.56 -13.65 -5.98
N GLU A 264 21.99 -14.72 -6.55
CA GLU A 264 22.32 -15.17 -7.91
C GLU A 264 21.54 -14.42 -9.02
N TYR A 265 20.51 -13.66 -8.64
CA TYR A 265 19.53 -13.07 -9.56
C TYR A 265 19.53 -11.53 -9.56
N ILE A 266 20.30 -10.91 -8.65
CA ILE A 266 20.52 -9.46 -8.59
C ILE A 266 21.53 -8.99 -9.65
N ASN A 267 21.44 -7.72 -10.03
CA ASN A 267 22.29 -7.08 -11.04
C ASN A 267 22.30 -7.79 -12.39
N GLN A 268 21.22 -8.50 -12.70
CA GLN A 268 21.02 -9.18 -13.98
C GLN A 268 20.14 -8.33 -14.90
N SER A 269 20.27 -8.53 -16.21
CA SER A 269 19.40 -7.86 -17.17
C SER A 269 17.95 -8.36 -17.07
N ALA A 270 17.01 -7.53 -17.53
CA ALA A 270 15.62 -7.94 -17.65
C ALA A 270 15.49 -9.21 -18.50
N ASP A 271 16.21 -9.31 -19.61
CA ASP A 271 16.23 -10.50 -20.48
C ASP A 271 16.68 -11.77 -19.77
N TYR A 272 17.73 -11.69 -18.93
CA TYR A 272 18.17 -12.83 -18.13
C TYR A 272 17.06 -13.30 -17.19
N GLN A 273 16.42 -12.37 -16.49
CA GLN A 273 15.37 -12.70 -15.53
C GLN A 273 14.13 -13.24 -16.23
N LEU A 274 13.74 -12.64 -17.35
CA LEU A 274 12.64 -13.12 -18.19
C LEU A 274 12.87 -14.56 -18.65
N ALA A 275 14.08 -14.88 -19.10
CA ALA A 275 14.41 -16.22 -19.55
C ALA A 275 14.55 -17.25 -18.40
N THR A 276 15.02 -16.85 -17.22
CA THR A 276 15.41 -17.79 -16.15
C THR A 276 14.41 -17.88 -14.99
N LEU A 277 13.79 -16.77 -14.60
CA LEU A 277 12.89 -16.68 -13.45
C LEU A 277 11.42 -16.66 -13.85
N PHE A 278 11.09 -15.90 -14.90
CA PHE A 278 9.70 -15.72 -15.35
C PHE A 278 9.27 -16.72 -16.42
N ASN A 279 10.22 -17.52 -16.93
CA ASN A 279 9.96 -18.50 -17.99
C ASN A 279 9.28 -17.89 -19.24
N ALA A 280 9.54 -16.61 -19.49
CA ALA A 280 8.90 -15.77 -20.50
C ALA A 280 9.97 -14.97 -21.26
N PRO A 281 10.88 -15.64 -22.01
CA PRO A 281 12.05 -15.02 -22.62
C PRO A 281 11.72 -13.89 -23.62
N GLY A 282 10.51 -13.89 -24.18
CA GLY A 282 10.11 -12.94 -25.21
C GLY A 282 10.74 -13.26 -26.57
N PHE A 283 10.61 -12.32 -27.51
CA PHE A 283 11.16 -12.45 -28.85
C PHE A 283 12.58 -11.86 -28.91
N LYS A 284 13.53 -12.58 -29.51
CA LYS A 284 14.93 -12.13 -29.64
C LYS A 284 15.59 -11.71 -28.32
N ASN A 285 15.41 -12.52 -27.28
CA ASN A 285 16.09 -12.34 -26.00
C ASN A 285 17.62 -12.25 -26.17
N GLU A 286 18.23 -11.12 -25.79
CA GLU A 286 19.65 -10.86 -26.02
C GLU A 286 20.55 -11.73 -25.12
N TYR A 287 20.09 -12.04 -23.90
CA TYR A 287 20.81 -12.95 -23.02
C TYR A 287 20.94 -14.34 -23.66
N LEU A 288 19.84 -14.92 -24.14
CA LEU A 288 19.84 -16.22 -24.81
C LEU A 288 20.68 -16.18 -26.10
N SER A 289 20.58 -15.10 -26.89
CA SER A 289 21.39 -14.93 -28.11
C SER A 289 22.88 -14.97 -27.80
N ARG A 290 23.32 -14.19 -26.81
CA ARG A 290 24.73 -14.13 -26.40
C ARG A 290 25.25 -15.46 -25.86
N VAL A 291 24.49 -16.12 -25.00
CA VAL A 291 24.86 -17.44 -24.44
C VAL A 291 25.01 -18.46 -25.56
N SER A 292 24.04 -18.49 -26.48
CA SER A 292 24.02 -19.46 -27.55
C SER A 292 25.15 -19.23 -28.57
N LEU A 293 25.41 -17.97 -28.96
CA LEU A 293 26.55 -17.63 -29.84
C LEU A 293 27.90 -17.92 -29.19
N SER A 294 28.02 -17.70 -27.88
CA SER A 294 29.23 -18.02 -27.12
C SER A 294 29.50 -19.53 -27.11
N LEU A 295 28.45 -20.34 -26.86
CA LEU A 295 28.54 -21.80 -26.90
C LEU A 295 28.93 -22.29 -28.30
N LEU A 296 28.25 -21.78 -29.33
CA LEU A 296 28.53 -22.10 -30.73
C LEU A 296 30.00 -21.85 -31.06
N SER A 297 30.49 -20.65 -30.70
CA SER A 297 31.86 -20.22 -30.98
C SER A 297 32.88 -21.12 -30.27
N LYS A 298 32.62 -21.50 -29.01
CA LYS A 298 33.49 -22.38 -28.22
C LYS A 298 33.57 -23.79 -28.83
N ILE A 299 32.43 -24.39 -29.20
CA ILE A 299 32.38 -25.72 -29.82
C ILE A 299 33.10 -25.71 -31.17
N MET A 300 32.90 -24.68 -32.00
CA MET A 300 33.59 -24.58 -33.30
C MET A 300 35.11 -24.47 -33.16
N ALA A 301 35.60 -23.73 -32.15
CA ALA A 301 37.02 -23.55 -31.92
C ALA A 301 37.69 -24.82 -31.36
N ASN A 302 37.09 -25.45 -30.36
CA ASN A 302 37.71 -26.54 -29.61
C ASN A 302 37.35 -27.93 -30.15
N LYS A 303 36.31 -28.04 -30.98
CA LYS A 303 35.76 -29.30 -31.51
C LYS A 303 35.55 -30.38 -30.44
N SER A 304 35.22 -29.93 -29.24
CA SER A 304 35.02 -30.77 -28.05
C SER A 304 34.03 -30.06 -27.13
N ILE A 305 33.42 -30.84 -26.25
CA ILE A 305 32.35 -30.40 -25.34
C ILE A 305 32.75 -30.80 -23.93
N ASP A 306 32.63 -29.87 -22.99
CA ASP A 306 32.81 -30.14 -21.57
C ASP A 306 31.47 -30.17 -20.82
N ASN A 307 31.53 -30.51 -19.52
CA ASN A 307 30.33 -30.59 -18.69
C ASN A 307 29.63 -29.23 -18.52
N ASP A 308 30.36 -28.12 -18.59
CA ASP A 308 29.78 -26.78 -18.46
C ASP A 308 28.98 -26.44 -19.71
N ASP A 309 29.48 -26.80 -20.89
CA ASP A 309 28.77 -26.68 -22.17
C ASP A 309 27.46 -27.47 -22.17
N LEU A 310 27.47 -28.70 -21.64
CA LEU A 310 26.26 -29.52 -21.49
C LEU A 310 25.24 -28.88 -20.52
N ASN A 311 25.70 -28.22 -19.46
CA ASN A 311 24.82 -27.51 -18.53
C ASN A 311 24.19 -26.27 -19.16
N VAL A 312 24.96 -25.51 -19.94
CA VAL A 312 24.45 -24.39 -20.74
C VAL A 312 23.41 -24.88 -21.73
N MET A 313 23.70 -25.97 -22.45
CA MET A 313 22.76 -26.56 -23.41
C MET A 313 21.44 -26.98 -22.74
N LYS A 314 21.50 -27.66 -21.58
CA LYS A 314 20.30 -28.00 -20.80
C LYS A 314 19.47 -26.75 -20.44
N THR A 315 20.13 -25.65 -20.10
CA THR A 315 19.46 -24.39 -19.79
C THR A 315 18.75 -23.84 -21.03
N LEU A 316 19.41 -23.81 -22.19
CA LEU A 316 18.80 -23.37 -23.45
C LEU A 316 17.61 -24.24 -23.86
N LEU A 317 17.72 -25.57 -23.71
CA LEU A 317 16.63 -26.50 -24.00
C LEU A 317 15.42 -26.30 -23.09
N SER A 318 15.63 -25.94 -21.82
CA SER A 318 14.52 -25.69 -20.89
C SER A 318 13.63 -24.51 -21.29
N VAL A 319 14.16 -23.56 -22.06
CA VAL A 319 13.45 -22.35 -22.51
C VAL A 319 12.88 -22.52 -23.93
N LYS A 320 13.30 -23.57 -24.65
CA LYS A 320 12.93 -23.84 -26.06
C LYS A 320 11.42 -23.85 -26.30
N GLU A 321 10.65 -24.43 -25.38
CA GLU A 321 9.19 -24.55 -25.50
C GLU A 321 8.45 -23.20 -25.37
N ASN A 322 9.08 -22.20 -24.75
CA ASN A 322 8.50 -20.88 -24.51
C ASN A 322 8.90 -19.84 -25.58
N LEU A 323 9.67 -20.24 -26.59
CA LEU A 323 10.04 -19.39 -27.72
C LEU A 323 9.00 -19.50 -28.85
N SER A 324 8.80 -18.40 -29.58
CA SER A 324 7.98 -18.41 -30.79
C SER A 324 8.64 -19.23 -31.89
N LYS A 325 7.83 -19.87 -32.75
CA LYS A 325 8.33 -20.62 -33.92
C LYS A 325 9.13 -19.75 -34.90
N ASP A 326 8.79 -18.46 -34.97
CA ASP A 326 9.45 -17.49 -35.84
C ASP A 326 10.66 -16.81 -35.19
N ASP A 327 11.00 -17.16 -33.94
CA ASP A 327 12.13 -16.58 -33.24
C ASP A 327 13.46 -17.14 -33.77
N PRO A 328 14.40 -16.30 -34.24
CA PRO A 328 15.71 -16.78 -34.70
C PRO A 328 16.54 -17.47 -33.62
N ILE A 329 16.25 -17.24 -32.33
CA ILE A 329 16.92 -17.94 -31.24
C ILE A 329 16.54 -19.42 -31.23
N LEU A 330 15.30 -19.76 -31.60
CA LEU A 330 14.85 -21.14 -31.64
C LEU A 330 15.67 -21.95 -32.67
N SER A 331 15.84 -21.42 -33.88
CA SER A 331 16.65 -22.09 -34.91
C SER A 331 18.12 -22.22 -34.50
N LEU A 332 18.63 -21.23 -33.78
CA LEU A 332 19.99 -21.24 -33.28
C LEU A 332 20.19 -22.27 -32.15
N ILE A 333 19.22 -22.42 -31.23
CA ILE A 333 19.22 -23.46 -30.20
C ILE A 333 19.13 -24.86 -30.83
N ILE A 334 18.29 -25.05 -31.85
CA ILE A 334 18.18 -26.33 -32.57
C ILE A 334 19.52 -26.69 -33.24
N SER A 335 20.15 -25.71 -33.89
CA SER A 335 21.46 -25.92 -34.53
C SER A 335 22.55 -26.30 -33.52
N LEU A 336 22.53 -25.66 -32.34
CA LEU A 336 23.42 -26.00 -31.24
C LEU A 336 23.16 -27.41 -30.70
N GLU A 337 21.90 -27.84 -30.61
CA GLU A 337 21.52 -29.19 -30.16
C GLU A 337 22.12 -30.26 -31.07
N GLU A 338 22.00 -30.06 -32.39
CA GLU A 338 22.59 -30.95 -33.39
C GLU A 338 24.12 -30.98 -33.30
N MET A 339 24.76 -29.82 -33.14
CA MET A 339 26.22 -29.74 -32.98
C MET A 339 26.68 -30.40 -31.68
N VAL A 340 25.97 -30.21 -30.58
CA VAL A 340 26.29 -30.84 -29.30
C VAL A 340 26.24 -32.36 -29.44
N ASN A 341 25.20 -32.90 -30.07
CA ASN A 341 25.08 -34.34 -30.32
C ASN A 341 26.15 -34.91 -31.26
N TYR A 342 26.74 -34.09 -32.13
CA TYR A 342 27.80 -34.52 -33.03
C TYR A 342 29.18 -34.59 -32.36
N TYR A 343 29.46 -33.69 -31.40
CA TYR A 343 30.76 -33.58 -30.73
C TYR A 343 30.80 -34.16 -29.29
N ALA A 344 29.64 -34.50 -28.71
CA ALA A 344 29.51 -35.23 -27.44
C ALA A 344 29.75 -36.73 -27.64
#